data_AF-A0A838EGD1-F1
#
_entry.id   AF-A0A838EGD1-F1
#
_cell.length_a   1.000
_cell.length_b   1.000
_cell.length_c   1.000
_cell.angle_alpha   90.00
_cell.angle_beta   90.00
_cell.angle_gamma   90.00
#
_symmetry.space_group_name_H-M   'P 1'
#
loop_
_entity.id
_entity.type
_entity.pdbx_description
1 polymer ?
#
loop_
_entity_poly.entity_id
_entity_poly.type
_entity_poly.pdbx_seq_one_letter_code
_entity_poly.pdbx_strand_id
1 'polypeptide(L)'
;MLLAISIPTLLIWLACHFVGDFAFQSTWMTIEKGKSWEVNFYHSATYTAVFILFAHTLWLPTAILFGTHFVIDPLKARYKVIGPIWLDQLLHILTIVLILLFKFS
;
A
#
# COMPACT_ATOMS: atom_id res chain seq x y z
N MET A 1 -23.07 15.16 -3.26
CA MET A 1 -21.81 15.83 -2.92
C MET A 1 -20.73 15.26 -3.82
N LEU A 2 -20.25 16.00 -4.81
CA LEU A 2 -19.13 15.56 -5.65
C LEU A 2 -17.88 15.39 -4.79
N LEU A 3 -17.24 14.23 -4.94
CA LEU A 3 -16.11 13.73 -4.18
C LEU A 3 -14.84 14.50 -4.56
N ALA A 4 -14.65 15.70 -4.02
CA ALA A 4 -13.42 16.46 -4.25
C ALA A 4 -12.30 15.92 -3.35
N ILE A 5 -11.41 15.10 -3.92
CA ILE A 5 -10.13 14.76 -3.28
C ILE A 5 -9.23 15.99 -3.36
N SER A 6 -8.65 16.40 -2.23
CA SER A 6 -7.63 17.44 -2.18
C SER A 6 -6.37 16.97 -2.91
N ILE A 7 -5.87 17.75 -3.88
CA ILE A 7 -4.64 17.44 -4.63
C ILE A 7 -3.44 17.24 -3.67
N PRO A 8 -3.18 18.13 -2.69
CA PRO A 8 -2.14 17.88 -1.68
C PRO A 8 -2.29 16.54 -0.95
N THR A 9 -3.50 16.18 -0.54
CA THR A 9 -3.76 14.90 0.15
C THR A 9 -3.44 13.73 -0.75
N LEU A 10 -3.88 13.75 -2.00
CA LEU A 10 -3.56 12.71 -2.97
C LEU A 10 -2.04 12.57 -3.16
N LEU A 11 -1.33 13.68 -3.33
CA LEU A 11 0.13 13.67 -3.52
C LEU A 11 0.86 13.12 -2.28
N ILE A 12 0.44 13.48 -1.06
CA ILE A 12 1.02 12.95 0.18
C ILE A 12 0.81 11.44 0.26
N TRP A 13 -0.39 10.94 -0.03
CA TRP A 13 -0.68 9.51 0.03
C TRP A 13 0.07 8.71 -1.04
N LEU A 14 0.21 9.26 -2.26
CA LEU A 14 1.04 8.66 -3.29
C LEU A 14 2.53 8.66 -2.89
N ALA A 15 3.02 9.73 -2.26
CA ALA A 15 4.37 9.75 -1.73
C ALA A 15 4.56 8.68 -0.63
N CYS A 16 3.60 8.53 0.29
CA CYS A 16 3.63 7.48 1.31
C CYS A 16 3.68 6.09 0.67
N HIS A 17 2.87 5.86 -0.37
CA HIS A 17 2.88 4.60 -1.11
C HIS A 17 4.27 4.27 -1.66
N PHE A 18 4.88 5.18 -2.42
CA PHE A 18 6.18 4.92 -3.03
C PHE A 18 7.32 4.82 -2.00
N VAL A 19 7.28 5.64 -0.95
CA VAL A 19 8.27 5.57 0.12
C VAL A 19 8.16 4.24 0.88
N GLY A 20 6.94 3.79 1.20
CA GLY A 20 6.72 2.52 1.89
C GLY A 20 7.06 1.30 1.04
N ASP A 21 6.62 1.27 -0.22
CA ASP A 21 6.72 0.10 -1.09
C ASP A 21 8.12 -0.05 -1.72
N PHE A 22 8.84 1.06 -1.92
CA PHE A 22 10.17 1.05 -2.55
C PHE A 22 11.28 1.54 -1.63
N ALA A 23 11.19 2.76 -1.09
CA ALA A 23 12.32 3.36 -0.39
C ALA A 23 12.64 2.66 0.94
N PHE A 24 11.61 2.24 1.68
CA PHE A 24 11.75 1.56 2.97
C PHE A 24 11.64 0.04 2.86
N GLN A 25 11.30 -0.49 1.68
CA GLN A 25 11.42 -1.91 1.41
C GLN A 25 12.90 -2.29 1.23
N SER A 26 13.39 -3.16 2.10
CA SER A 26 14.77 -3.67 1.97
C SER A 26 14.90 -4.71 0.85
N THR A 27 16.13 -4.92 0.39
CA THR A 27 16.44 -6.00 -0.56
C THR A 27 16.00 -7.37 -0.04
N TRP A 28 16.16 -7.62 1.26
CA TRP A 28 15.70 -8.84 1.90
C TRP A 28 14.19 -9.01 1.81
N MET A 29 13.41 -7.97 2.14
CA MET A 29 11.94 -8.01 2.01
C MET A 29 11.51 -8.32 0.57
N THR A 30 12.16 -7.68 -0.40
CA THR A 30 11.86 -7.87 -1.83
C THR A 30 12.00 -9.33 -2.26
N ILE A 31 13.07 -10.00 -1.82
CA ILE A 31 13.39 -11.38 -2.23
C ILE A 31 12.53 -12.39 -1.46
N GLU A 32 12.22 -12.13 -0.19
CA GLU A 32 11.62 -13.11 0.73
C GLU A 32 10.11 -12.95 0.94
N LYS A 33 9.49 -11.79 0.65
CA LYS A 33 8.04 -11.57 0.88
C LYS A 33 7.14 -12.55 0.11
N GLY A 34 7.57 -13.01 -1.06
CA GLY A 34 6.86 -14.03 -1.82
C GLY A 34 6.99 -15.45 -1.26
N LYS A 35 7.97 -15.69 -0.37
CA LYS A 35 8.29 -17.02 0.18
C LYS A 35 7.79 -17.17 1.61
N SER A 36 7.90 -16.11 2.43
CA SER A 36 7.52 -16.11 3.84
C SER A 36 6.38 -15.13 4.15
N TRP A 37 5.34 -15.63 4.82
CA TRP A 37 4.23 -14.78 5.30
C TRP A 37 4.67 -13.76 6.35
N GLU A 38 5.67 -14.11 7.16
CA GLU A 38 6.25 -13.22 8.17
C GLU A 38 6.94 -12.02 7.50
N VAL A 39 7.70 -12.26 6.43
CA VAL A 39 8.35 -11.18 5.69
C VAL A 39 7.35 -10.31 4.96
N ASN A 40 6.30 -10.90 4.38
CA ASN A 40 5.18 -10.15 3.81
C ASN A 40 4.48 -9.25 4.84
N PHE A 41 4.36 -9.73 6.09
CA PHE A 41 3.83 -8.96 7.20
C PHE A 41 4.72 -7.77 7.51
N TYR A 42 6.04 -7.98 7.66
CA TYR A 42 6.99 -6.89 7.92
C TYR A 42 6.99 -5.84 6.81
N HIS A 43 6.91 -6.27 5.55
CA HIS A 43 6.79 -5.36 4.42
C HIS A 43 5.49 -4.55 4.50
N SER A 44 4.35 -5.21 4.69
CA SER A 44 3.04 -4.53 4.78
C SER A 44 2.95 -3.60 6.00
N ALA A 45 3.56 -3.96 7.11
CA ALA A 45 3.66 -3.13 8.31
C ALA A 45 4.56 -1.91 8.08
N THR A 46 5.72 -2.11 7.42
CA THR A 46 6.62 -1.01 7.05
C THR A 46 5.93 -0.05 6.08
N TYR A 47 5.25 -0.58 5.06
CA TYR A 47 4.45 0.17 4.11
C TYR A 47 3.41 1.04 4.82
N THR A 48 2.59 0.44 5.67
CA THR A 48 1.52 1.17 6.38
C THR A 48 2.03 2.13 7.45
N ALA A 49 3.18 1.86 8.08
CA ALA A 49 3.79 2.79 9.03
C ALA A 49 4.10 4.15 8.39
N VAL A 50 4.49 4.19 7.11
CA VAL A 50 4.72 5.46 6.39
C VAL A 50 3.42 6.29 6.30
N PHE A 51 2.28 5.65 6.05
CA PHE A 51 0.98 6.35 6.02
C PHE A 51 0.58 6.89 7.40
N ILE A 52 0.81 6.13 8.47
CA ILE A 52 0.55 6.61 9.83
C ILE A 52 1.42 7.83 10.13
N LEU A 53 2.72 7.77 9.83
CA LEU A 53 3.67 8.82 10.17
C LEU A 53 3.47 10.11 9.35
N PHE A 54 3.17 10.02 8.05
CA PHE A 54 3.17 11.18 7.16
C PHE A 54 1.78 11.59 6.67
N ALA A 55 0.84 10.65 6.54
CA ALA A 55 -0.54 10.92 6.15
C ALA A 55 -1.52 10.92 7.34
N HIS A 56 -1.06 10.54 8.53
CA HIS A 56 -1.81 10.56 9.79
C HIS A 56 -3.11 9.76 9.71
N THR A 57 -3.06 8.62 9.02
CA THR A 57 -4.23 7.78 8.76
C THR A 57 -4.87 7.24 10.03
N LEU A 58 -6.20 7.28 10.08
CA LEU A 58 -6.97 6.64 11.15
C LEU A 58 -6.87 5.11 11.09
N TRP A 59 -7.41 4.44 12.11
CA TRP A 59 -7.33 2.98 12.25
C TRP A 59 -7.93 2.21 11.07
N LEU A 60 -9.09 2.66 10.55
CA LEU A 60 -9.80 1.96 9.47
C LEU A 60 -9.05 2.06 8.12
N PRO A 61 -8.63 3.25 7.64
CA PRO A 61 -7.78 3.37 6.45
C PRO A 61 -6.49 2.57 6.55
N THR A 62 -5.85 2.62 7.72
CA THR A 62 -4.62 1.87 7.99
C THR A 62 -4.85 0.37 7.87
N ALA A 63 -5.95 -0.15 8.43
CA ALA A 63 -6.32 -1.55 8.32
C ALA A 63 -6.63 -1.98 6.88
N ILE A 64 -7.31 -1.12 6.11
CA ILE A 64 -7.59 -1.37 4.69
C ILE A 64 -6.27 -1.41 3.90
N LEU A 65 -5.42 -0.39 4.04
CA LEU A 65 -4.11 -0.32 3.37
C LEU A 65 -3.25 -1.55 3.69
N PHE A 66 -3.18 -1.93 4.97
CA PHE A 66 -2.44 -3.11 5.40
C PHE A 66 -3.01 -4.37 4.76
N GLY A 67 -4.32 -4.57 4.88
CA GLY A 67 -5.00 -5.77 4.42
C GLY A 67 -4.91 -5.95 2.92
N THR A 68 -5.16 -4.90 2.14
CA THR A 68 -5.05 -4.98 0.67
C THR A 68 -3.62 -5.23 0.24
N HIS A 69 -2.64 -4.56 0.85
CA HIS A 69 -1.23 -4.72 0.48
C HIS A 69 -0.73 -6.14 0.83
N PHE A 70 -1.09 -6.64 2.02
CA PHE A 70 -0.77 -7.99 2.47
C PHE A 70 -1.39 -9.10 1.59
N VAL A 71 -2.45 -8.80 0.82
CA VAL A 71 -3.10 -9.73 -0.12
C VAL A 71 -2.58 -9.60 -1.55
N ILE A 72 -2.46 -8.37 -2.07
CA ILE A 72 -2.02 -8.10 -3.45
C ILE A 72 -0.59 -8.63 -3.65
N ASP A 73 0.28 -8.44 -2.67
CA ASP A 73 1.68 -8.81 -2.77
C ASP A 73 1.90 -10.32 -2.96
N PRO A 74 1.29 -11.22 -2.18
CA PRO A 74 1.31 -12.65 -2.47
C PRO A 74 0.73 -13.01 -3.84
N LEU A 75 -0.34 -12.34 -4.29
CA LEU A 75 -0.92 -12.60 -5.61
C LEU A 75 0.10 -12.35 -6.74
N LYS A 76 0.98 -11.35 -6.57
CA LYS A 76 2.11 -11.08 -7.47
C LYS A 76 3.31 -11.98 -7.20
N ALA A 77 3.84 -11.96 -5.98
CA ALA A 77 5.15 -12.50 -5.62
C ALA A 77 5.13 -14.01 -5.37
N ARG A 78 4.05 -14.54 -4.78
CA ARG A 78 3.90 -15.97 -4.44
C ARG A 78 3.15 -16.74 -5.53
N TYR A 79 1.94 -16.28 -5.87
CA TYR A 79 1.02 -17.02 -6.74
C TYR A 79 1.15 -16.69 -8.22
N LYS A 80 1.86 -15.61 -8.57
CA LYS A 80 2.10 -15.17 -9.95
C LYS A 80 0.82 -14.92 -10.77
N VAL A 81 -0.28 -14.59 -10.08
CA VAL A 81 -1.57 -14.20 -10.69
C VAL A 81 -1.47 -12.79 -11.27
N ILE A 82 -0.73 -11.91 -10.59
CA ILE A 82 -0.43 -10.56 -11.07
C ILE A 82 0.99 -10.57 -11.66
N GLY A 83 1.09 -10.50 -12.99
CA GLY A 83 2.37 -10.57 -13.69
C GLY A 83 3.11 -9.23 -13.74
N PRO A 84 2.57 -8.21 -14.43
CA PRO A 84 3.27 -6.94 -14.62
C PRO A 84 3.31 -6.08 -13.35
N ILE A 85 4.43 -5.40 -13.11
CA ILE A 85 4.58 -4.46 -11.98
C ILE A 85 3.55 -3.32 -12.03
N TRP A 86 3.21 -2.82 -13.22
CA TRP A 86 2.25 -1.72 -13.34
C TRP A 86 0.84 -2.12 -12.87
N LEU A 87 0.45 -3.39 -13.03
CA LEU A 87 -0.86 -3.88 -12.60
C LEU A 87 -0.93 -3.98 -11.08
N ASP A 88 0.13 -4.46 -10.45
CA ASP A 88 0.29 -4.46 -9.00
C ASP A 88 0.18 -3.05 -8.41
N GLN A 89 0.96 -2.10 -8.95
CA GLN A 89 0.94 -0.71 -8.51
C GLN A 89 -0.43 -0.05 -8.74
N LEU A 90 -1.10 -0.36 -9.86
CA LEU A 90 -2.45 0.12 -10.13
C LEU A 90 -3.44 -0.32 -9.04
N LEU A 91 -3.39 -1.57 -8.57
CA LEU A 91 -4.28 -2.06 -7.52
C LEU A 91 -4.05 -1.36 -6.17
N HIS A 92 -2.79 -1.11 -5.81
CA HIS A 92 -2.45 -0.36 -4.59
C HIS A 92 -2.92 1.10 -4.69
N ILE A 93 -2.70 1.76 -5.83
CA ILE A 93 -3.16 3.15 -6.07
C ILE A 93 -4.68 3.23 -6.09
N LEU A 94 -5.38 2.26 -6.69
CA LEU A 94 -6.84 2.20 -6.67
C LEU A 94 -7.36 2.10 -5.23
N THR A 95 -6.70 1.33 -4.36
CA THR A 95 -7.06 1.27 -2.94
C THR A 95 -6.97 2.65 -2.28
N ILE A 96 -5.87 3.38 -2.51
CA ILE A 96 -5.69 4.75 -1.99
C ILE A 96 -6.79 5.68 -2.49
N VAL A 97 -7.07 5.67 -3.80
CA VAL A 97 -8.10 6.51 -4.40
C VAL A 97 -9.47 6.19 -3.81
N LEU A 98 -9.82 4.91 -3.65
CA LEU A 98 -11.09 4.49 -3.06
C LEU A 98 -11.22 4.97 -1.61
N ILE A 99 -10.18 4.81 -0.78
CA ILE A 99 -10.17 5.30 0.60
C ILE A 99 -10.43 6.82 0.65
N LEU A 100 -9.72 7.58 -0.18
CA LEU A 100 -9.86 9.04 -0.25
C LEU A 100 -11.23 9.48 -0.78
N LEU A 101 -11.79 8.77 -1.76
CA LEU A 101 -13.15 9.02 -2.24
C LEU A 101 -14.17 8.81 -1.12
N PHE A 102 -14.12 7.67 -0.41
CA PHE A 102 -15.06 7.38 0.67
C PHE A 102 -14.84 8.21 1.94
N LYS A 103 -13.88 9.16 1.93
CA LYS A 103 -13.54 10.05 3.05
C LYS A 103 -13.25 9.29 4.34
N PHE A 104 -12.64 8.11 4.23
CA PHE A 104 -11.97 7.50 5.36
C PHE A 104 -10.61 8.19 5.53
N SER A 105 -10.63 9.48 5.85
CA SER A 105 -9.45 10.31 6.11
C SER A 105 -9.17 10.35 7.60
#